data_AF-A0A7S2CS56-F1
#
_entry.id   AF-A0A7S2CS56-F1
#
_cell.length_a   1.000
_cell.length_b   1.000
_cell.length_c   1.000
_cell.angle_alpha   90.00
_cell.angle_beta   90.00
_cell.angle_gamma   90.00
#
_symmetry.space_group_name_H-M   'P 1'
#
loop_
_entity.id
_entity.type
_entity.pdbx_description
1 polymer ?
#
loop_
_entity_poly.entity_id
_entity_poly.type
_entity_poly.pdbx_seq_one_letter_code
_entity_poly.pdbx_strand_id
1 'polypeptide(L)'
;ASDSLVPLCRLFEELLQCHDPRLFFHLLQNGIHPLHIALPWMQFGFVSLLQPVEVMALWDRLLGYDDLLLLPVFAASVFLFRAQTVMTTSDPEHIREIFSDGAELKVAPLLQHFLFPRPAWDNTYAFGPR
;
A
#
# COMPACT_ATOMS: atom_id res chain seq x y z
N ALA A 1 16.95 5.50 -18.91
CA ALA A 1 15.57 5.90 -19.29
C ALA A 1 14.57 5.30 -18.32
N SER A 2 14.81 5.50 -17.02
CA SER A 2 14.15 4.81 -15.90
C SER A 2 13.25 5.74 -15.08
N ASP A 3 13.41 7.06 -15.21
CA ASP A 3 12.74 8.05 -14.36
C ASP A 3 11.36 8.46 -14.90
N SER A 4 10.64 7.48 -15.45
CA SER A 4 9.24 7.67 -15.85
C SER A 4 8.34 7.01 -14.83
N LEU A 5 7.10 7.49 -14.74
CA LEU A 5 6.11 6.95 -13.82
C LEU A 5 5.67 5.52 -14.16
N VAL A 6 5.84 5.11 -15.43
CA VAL A 6 5.32 3.83 -15.95
C VAL A 6 5.94 2.61 -15.26
N PRO A 7 7.27 2.51 -15.07
CA PRO A 7 7.86 1.47 -14.22
C PRO A 7 7.31 1.41 -12.80
N LEU A 8 7.04 2.56 -12.17
CA LEU A 8 6.46 2.61 -10.82
C LEU A 8 5.03 2.08 -10.81
N CYS A 9 4.22 2.43 -11.81
CA CYS A 9 2.87 1.89 -11.97
C CYS A 9 2.88 0.37 -12.12
N ARG A 10 3.76 -0.15 -12.98
CA ARG A 10 3.92 -1.60 -13.16
C ARG A 10 4.32 -2.28 -11.86
N LEU A 11 5.32 -1.72 -11.16
CA LEU A 11 5.78 -2.28 -9.89
C LEU A 11 4.66 -2.30 -8.85
N PHE A 12 3.84 -1.26 -8.75
CA PHE A 12 2.68 -1.24 -7.86
C PHE A 12 1.71 -2.40 -8.18
N GLU A 13 1.36 -2.59 -9.45
CA GLU A 13 0.44 -3.65 -9.86
C GLU A 13 1.00 -5.05 -9.60
N GLU A 14 2.27 -5.28 -9.93
CA GLU A 14 2.99 -6.53 -9.65
C GLU A 14 2.99 -6.82 -8.15
N LEU A 15 3.35 -5.83 -7.33
CA LEU A 15 3.36 -5.97 -5.87
C LEU A 15 1.98 -6.34 -5.32
N LEU A 16 0.93 -5.63 -5.76
CA LEU A 16 -0.43 -5.89 -5.28
C LEU A 16 -0.92 -7.29 -5.70
N GLN A 17 -0.69 -7.68 -6.95
CA GLN A 17 -1.07 -9.01 -7.46
C GLN A 17 -0.29 -10.15 -6.80
N CYS A 18 0.99 -9.94 -6.51
CA CYS A 18 1.82 -10.95 -5.83
C CYS A 18 1.41 -11.15 -4.37
N HIS A 19 1.06 -10.08 -3.65
CA HIS A 19 0.74 -10.16 -2.22
C HIS A 19 -0.71 -10.54 -1.95
N ASP A 20 -1.67 -9.96 -2.68
CA ASP A 20 -3.08 -10.30 -2.56
C ASP A 20 -3.80 -10.21 -3.91
N PRO A 21 -3.75 -11.29 -4.72
CA PRO A 21 -4.45 -11.32 -6.00
C PRO A 21 -5.97 -11.25 -5.81
N ARG A 22 -6.50 -11.70 -4.67
CA ARG A 22 -7.96 -11.70 -4.41
C ARG A 22 -8.46 -10.28 -4.26
N LEU A 23 -7.74 -9.43 -3.51
CA LEU A 23 -8.03 -8.01 -3.41
C LEU A 23 -8.00 -7.34 -4.79
N PHE A 24 -6.97 -7.63 -5.60
CA PHE A 24 -6.85 -7.07 -6.94
C PHE A 24 -8.05 -7.42 -7.81
N PHE A 25 -8.45 -8.70 -7.85
CA PHE A 25 -9.61 -9.14 -8.63
C PHE A 25 -10.93 -8.61 -8.08
N HIS A 26 -11.09 -8.53 -6.77
CA HIS A 26 -12.29 -7.97 -6.14
C HIS A 26 -12.50 -6.50 -6.56
N LEU A 27 -11.44 -5.70 -6.52
CA LEU A 27 -11.49 -4.30 -6.97
C LEU A 27 -11.91 -4.20 -8.45
N LEU A 28 -11.30 -5.01 -9.32
CA LEU A 28 -11.64 -5.03 -10.75
C LEU A 28 -13.10 -5.47 -11.00
N GLN A 29 -13.60 -6.46 -10.27
CA GLN A 29 -14.99 -6.92 -10.38
C GLN A 29 -15.99 -5.84 -9.98
N ASN A 30 -15.62 -4.97 -9.03
CA ASN A 30 -16.42 -3.81 -8.63
C ASN A 30 -16.15 -2.57 -9.50
N GLY A 31 -15.47 -2.71 -10.64
CA GLY A 31 -15.22 -1.60 -11.59
C GLY A 31 -14.15 -0.61 -11.13
N ILE A 32 -13.32 -0.99 -10.16
CA ILE A 32 -12.26 -0.14 -9.61
C ILE A 32 -10.91 -0.66 -10.10
N HIS A 33 -10.20 0.17 -10.86
CA HIS A 33 -8.81 -0.11 -11.20
C HIS A 33 -7.89 0.36 -10.07
N PRO A 34 -7.15 -0.52 -9.38
CA PRO A 34 -6.33 -0.14 -8.21
C PRO A 34 -5.33 0.98 -8.54
N LEU A 35 -4.76 0.94 -9.74
CA LEU A 35 -3.82 1.96 -10.21
C LEU A 35 -4.47 3.36 -10.30
N HIS A 36 -5.75 3.50 -10.64
CA HIS A 36 -6.41 4.81 -10.69
C HIS A 36 -6.49 5.50 -9.33
N ILE A 37 -6.51 4.71 -8.25
CA ILE A 37 -6.48 5.20 -6.87
C ILE A 37 -5.04 5.52 -6.45
N ALA A 38 -4.10 4.61 -6.72
CA ALA A 38 -2.72 4.75 -6.28
C ALA A 38 -1.90 5.79 -7.08
N LEU A 39 -2.24 6.00 -8.35
CA LEU A 39 -1.48 6.84 -9.26
C LEU A 39 -1.37 8.29 -8.78
N PRO A 40 -2.46 8.99 -8.39
CA PRO A 40 -2.35 10.33 -7.82
C PRO A 40 -1.46 10.37 -6.58
N TRP A 41 -1.51 9.34 -5.72
CA TRP A 41 -0.67 9.29 -4.53
C TRP A 41 0.81 9.24 -4.90
N MET A 42 1.19 8.37 -5.84
CA MET A 42 2.57 8.28 -6.30
C MET A 42 3.03 9.55 -7.03
N GLN A 43 2.17 10.13 -7.88
CA GLN A 43 2.48 11.37 -8.62
C GLN A 43 2.72 12.57 -7.70
N PHE A 44 1.91 12.70 -6.64
CA PHE A 44 1.99 13.82 -5.71
C PHE A 44 2.76 13.47 -4.42
N GLY A 45 3.51 12.37 -4.39
CA GLY A 45 4.31 11.98 -3.24
C GLY A 45 3.51 11.83 -1.95
N PHE A 46 2.29 11.32 -2.05
CA PHE A 46 1.34 11.05 -0.96
C PHE A 46 0.83 12.27 -0.18
N VAL A 47 1.09 13.49 -0.65
CA VAL A 47 0.64 14.73 0.01
C VAL A 47 -0.88 14.81 0.14
N SER A 48 -1.63 14.24 -0.81
CA SER A 48 -3.09 14.25 -0.81
C SER A 48 -3.72 13.21 0.13
N LEU A 49 -2.93 12.29 0.68
CA LEU A 49 -3.42 11.18 1.50
C LEU A 49 -2.87 11.26 2.93
N LEU A 50 -1.57 11.50 3.08
CA LEU A 50 -0.89 11.45 4.36
C LEU A 50 -0.94 12.78 5.11
N GLN A 51 -0.87 12.68 6.44
CA GLN A 51 -0.60 13.83 7.30
C GLN A 51 0.82 14.38 7.06
N PRO A 52 1.09 15.69 7.25
CA PRO A 52 2.38 16.29 6.91
C PRO A 52 3.60 15.61 7.53
N VAL A 53 3.48 15.15 8.78
CA VAL A 53 4.55 14.41 9.48
C VAL A 53 4.87 13.08 8.80
N GLU A 54 3.85 12.38 8.32
CA GLU A 54 4.01 11.09 7.63
C GLU A 54 4.54 11.29 6.21
N VAL A 55 4.13 12.38 5.53
CA VAL A 55 4.74 12.80 4.26
C VAL A 55 6.25 12.97 4.44
N MET A 56 6.68 13.78 5.42
CA MET A 56 8.11 13.96 5.70
C MET A 56 8.81 12.63 6.01
N ALA A 57 8.20 11.77 6.81
CA ALA A 57 8.76 10.46 7.14
C ALA A 57 8.94 9.55 5.91
N LEU A 58 8.06 9.62 4.91
CA LEU A 58 8.23 8.92 3.64
C LEU A 58 9.39 9.53 2.83
N TRP A 59 9.44 10.85 2.74
CA TRP A 59 10.46 11.57 1.97
C TRP A 59 11.87 11.42 2.55
N ASP A 60 12.03 11.38 3.88
CA ASP A 60 13.32 11.10 4.52
C ASP A 60 13.90 9.75 4.06
N ARG A 61 13.03 8.74 3.84
CA ARG A 61 13.44 7.41 3.36
C ARG A 61 13.74 7.39 1.87
N LEU A 62 12.93 8.08 1.06
CA LEU A 62 13.16 8.24 -0.37
C LEU A 62 14.51 8.90 -0.63
N LEU A 63 14.78 10.02 0.06
CA LEU A 63 16.05 10.75 -0.05
C LEU A 63 17.23 9.92 0.47
N GLY A 64 17.03 9.13 1.54
CA GLY A 64 18.06 8.24 2.06
C GLY A 64 18.41 7.07 1.12
N TYR A 65 17.44 6.59 0.34
CA TYR A 65 17.62 5.46 -0.60
C TYR A 65 18.01 5.90 -2.02
N ASP A 66 17.81 7.18 -2.37
CA ASP A 66 18.08 7.76 -3.69
C ASP A 66 17.32 7.08 -4.85
N ASP A 67 16.10 6.60 -4.57
CA ASP A 67 15.22 5.99 -5.57
C ASP A 67 13.74 6.15 -5.16
N LEU A 68 12.84 6.17 -6.16
CA LEU A 68 11.40 6.31 -6.02
C LEU A 68 10.67 4.97 -5.88
N LEU A 69 11.37 3.83 -5.89
CA LEU A 69 10.77 2.49 -5.73
C LEU A 69 9.96 2.32 -4.44
N LEU A 70 10.21 3.14 -3.41
CA LEU A 70 9.40 3.12 -2.19
C LEU A 70 7.97 3.66 -2.38
N LEU A 71 7.70 4.47 -3.40
CA LEU A 71 6.35 4.96 -3.69
C LEU A 71 5.36 3.83 -4.01
N PRO A 72 5.62 2.94 -5.00
CA PRO A 72 4.72 1.82 -5.28
C PRO A 72 4.69 0.79 -4.15
N VAL A 73 5.80 0.58 -3.43
CA VAL A 73 5.83 -0.28 -2.24
C VAL A 73 4.89 0.25 -1.17
N PHE A 74 4.95 1.55 -0.87
CA PHE A 74 4.07 2.16 0.11
C PHE A 74 2.61 2.13 -0.34
N ALA A 75 2.32 2.43 -1.63
CA ALA A 75 0.98 2.31 -2.18
C ALA A 75 0.42 0.89 -1.98
N ALA A 76 1.17 -0.16 -2.35
CA ALA A 76 0.74 -1.54 -2.17
C ALA A 76 0.49 -1.87 -0.68
N SER A 77 1.32 -1.36 0.23
CA SER A 77 1.13 -1.54 1.68
C SER A 77 -0.18 -0.94 2.20
N VAL A 78 -0.61 0.22 1.68
CA VAL A 78 -1.90 0.84 2.04
C VAL A 78 -3.08 -0.03 1.57
N PHE A 79 -2.97 -0.63 0.39
CA PHE A 79 -3.97 -1.57 -0.12
C PHE A 79 -4.09 -2.81 0.76
N LEU A 80 -2.97 -3.44 1.13
CA LEU A 80 -2.99 -4.60 2.01
C LEU A 80 -3.50 -4.27 3.42
N PHE A 81 -3.13 -3.10 3.96
CA PHE A 81 -3.63 -2.65 5.25
C PHE A 81 -5.16 -2.53 5.28
N ARG A 82 -5.77 -2.15 4.16
CA ARG A 82 -7.24 -1.99 4.03
C ARG A 82 -7.94 -3.21 3.45
N ALA A 83 -7.20 -4.26 3.11
CA ALA A 83 -7.72 -5.41 2.38
C ALA A 83 -8.96 -6.00 3.07
N GLN A 84 -8.90 -6.23 4.38
CA GLN A 84 -10.01 -6.84 5.11
C GLN A 84 -11.29 -6.01 4.99
N THR A 85 -11.21 -4.68 5.17
CA THR A 85 -12.36 -3.78 5.08
C THR A 85 -12.89 -3.67 3.64
N VAL A 86 -12.00 -3.63 2.66
CA VAL A 86 -12.40 -3.58 1.24
C VAL A 86 -13.11 -4.87 0.81
N MET A 87 -12.65 -6.01 1.30
CA MET A 87 -13.22 -7.32 0.97
C MET A 87 -14.60 -7.57 1.60
N THR A 88 -15.06 -6.75 2.56
CA THR A 88 -16.40 -6.89 3.17
C THR A 88 -17.49 -6.12 2.43
N THR A 89 -17.11 -5.27 1.47
CA THR A 89 -18.05 -4.45 0.69
C THR A 89 -17.94 -4.73 -0.81
N SER A 90 -19.02 -4.50 -1.55
CA SER A 90 -19.08 -4.54 -3.01
C SER A 90 -19.61 -3.23 -3.61
N ASP A 91 -19.82 -2.20 -2.79
CA ASP A 91 -20.20 -0.88 -3.26
C ASP A 91 -18.95 -0.09 -3.68
N PRO A 92 -18.81 0.28 -4.97
CA PRO A 92 -17.62 0.97 -5.45
C PRO A 92 -17.42 2.34 -4.81
N GLU A 93 -18.48 3.06 -4.44
CA GLU A 93 -18.31 4.36 -3.76
C GLU A 93 -17.75 4.16 -2.36
N HIS A 94 -18.28 3.20 -1.61
CA HIS A 94 -17.76 2.87 -0.29
C HIS A 94 -16.30 2.37 -0.34
N ILE A 95 -15.92 1.61 -1.36
CA ILE A 95 -14.51 1.22 -1.56
C ILE A 95 -13.62 2.44 -1.76
N ARG A 96 -14.05 3.44 -2.54
CA ARG A 96 -13.27 4.67 -2.74
C ARG A 96 -13.17 5.49 -1.46
N GLU A 97 -14.23 5.56 -0.67
CA GLU A 97 -14.22 6.20 0.64
C GLU A 97 -13.17 5.56 1.55
N ILE A 98 -13.14 4.23 1.63
CA ILE A 98 -12.14 3.47 2.40
C ILE A 98 -10.72 3.89 2.01
N PHE A 99 -10.44 4.22 0.75
CA PHE A 99 -9.12 4.66 0.28
C PHE A 99 -8.85 6.17 0.42
N SER A 100 -9.86 6.99 0.67
CA SER A 100 -9.74 8.46 0.68
C SER A 100 -9.19 9.04 1.98
N ASP A 101 -9.49 8.43 3.14
CA ASP A 101 -8.97 8.87 4.43
C ASP A 101 -7.54 8.35 4.62
N GLY A 102 -6.59 9.13 5.11
CA GLY A 102 -5.24 8.69 5.44
C GLY A 102 -4.79 8.99 6.86
N ALA A 103 -5.70 9.40 7.76
CA ALA A 103 -5.37 9.82 9.12
C ALA A 103 -4.63 8.75 9.95
N GLU A 104 -5.01 7.48 9.77
CA GLU A 104 -4.43 6.33 10.49
C GLU A 104 -3.15 5.79 9.84
N LEU A 105 -2.78 6.26 8.64
CA LEU A 105 -1.65 5.71 7.90
C LEU A 105 -0.34 6.14 8.54
N LYS A 106 0.45 5.15 8.96
CA LYS A 106 1.79 5.33 9.52
C LYS A 106 2.82 4.74 8.58
N VAL A 107 3.72 5.56 8.05
CA VAL A 107 4.65 5.15 6.99
C VAL A 107 5.56 4.02 7.46
N ALA A 108 6.21 4.19 8.62
CA ALA A 108 7.18 3.21 9.09
C ALA A 108 6.56 1.84 9.41
N PRO A 109 5.45 1.74 10.19
CA PRO A 109 4.81 0.45 10.45
C PRO A 109 4.28 -0.24 9.20
N LEU A 110 3.68 0.50 8.27
CA LEU A 110 3.13 -0.07 7.02
C LEU A 110 4.23 -0.64 6.13
N LEU A 111 5.30 0.12 5.92
CA LEU A 111 6.46 -0.36 5.15
C LEU A 111 7.12 -1.56 5.82
N GLN A 112 7.28 -1.53 7.15
CA GLN A 112 7.86 -2.65 7.90
C GLN A 112 7.02 -3.92 7.76
N HIS A 113 5.71 -3.82 7.94
CA HIS A 113 4.80 -4.96 7.81
C HIS A 113 4.82 -5.54 6.38
N PHE A 114 4.90 -4.68 5.37
CA PHE A 114 4.92 -5.08 3.97
C PHE A 114 6.24 -5.73 3.54
N LEU A 115 7.38 -5.11 3.90
CA LEU A 115 8.71 -5.56 3.47
C LEU A 115 9.25 -6.72 4.31
N PHE A 116 8.85 -6.79 5.58
CA PHE A 116 9.32 -7.79 6.52
C PHE A 116 8.13 -8.51 7.16
N PRO A 117 7.32 -9.23 6.35
CA PRO A 117 6.21 -10.02 6.88
C PRO A 117 6.77 -11.05 7.86
N ARG A 118 6.11 -11.19 9.02
CA ARG A 118 6.52 -12.20 10.00
C ARG A 118 6.49 -13.58 9.36
N PRO A 119 7.55 -14.40 9.51
CA PRO A 119 7.56 -15.74 8.96
C PRO A 119 6.42 -16.57 9.57
N ALA A 120 5.83 -17.44 8.76
CA ALA A 120 4.66 -18.23 9.15
C ALA A 120 4.86 -19.10 10.41
N TRP A 121 6.10 -19.40 10.78
CA TRP A 121 6.44 -20.17 11.99
C TRP A 121 6.46 -19.33 13.28
N ASP A 122 6.51 -17.99 13.22
CA ASP A 122 6.45 -17.15 14.43
C ASP A 122 5.09 -17.26 15.15
N ASN A 123 4.01 -17.62 14.43
CA ASN A 123 2.70 -17.86 15.04
C ASN A 123 2.58 -19.23 15.73
N THR A 124 3.54 -20.14 15.56
CA THR A 124 3.46 -21.50 16.15
C THR A 124 4.21 -21.66 17.48
N TYR A 125 4.97 -20.66 17.92
CA TYR A 125 5.71 -20.70 19.19
C TYR A 125 5.18 -19.79 20.30
N ALA A 126 3.98 -19.20 20.13
CA ALA A 126 3.34 -18.40 21.18
C ALA A 126 2.83 -19.22 22.40
N PHE A 127 3.10 -20.53 22.46
CA PHE A 127 2.89 -21.36 23.64
C PHE A 127 4.07 -22.31 23.89
N GLY A 128 5.01 -21.87 24.74
CA GLY A 128 6.01 -22.67 25.45
C GLY A 128 6.27 -22.02 26.82
N PRO A 129 6.42 -22.79 27.93
CA PRO A 129 5.84 -22.44 29.22
C PRO A 129 6.62 -21.38 30.03
N ARG A 130 5.82 -20.47 30.60
CA ARG A 130 5.99 -19.60 31.80
C ARG A 130 7.33 -18.94 32.04
#